data_AF-A0AAW7A6A8-F1
#
_entry.id   AF-A0AAW7A6A8-F1
#
_cell.length_a   1.000
_cell.length_b   1.000
_cell.length_c   1.000
_cell.angle_alpha   90.00
_cell.angle_beta   90.00
_cell.angle_gamma   90.00
#
_symmetry.space_group_name_H-M   'P 1'
#
loop_
_entity.id
_entity.type
_entity.pdbx_description
1 polymer ?
#
loop_
_entity_poly.entity_id
_entity_poly.type
_entity_poly.pdbx_seq_one_letter_code
_entity_poly.pdbx_strand_id
1 'polypeptide(L)'
;MKASELITVLNDLSQQNDPDIVMGESWLPERLVSTQLDGDLLFLQFDNAPEEIQGEEEGRGFVEHEIDLIRTRLQQILDEDSDNASKADAMLGLFLMGHELSSSQVIEILEEDSEQ
;
A
#
# COMPACT_ATOMS: atom_id res chain seq x y z
N MET A 1 7.34 14.91 17.39
CA MET A 1 7.52 14.47 18.79
C MET A 1 9.00 14.19 19.03
N LYS A 2 9.57 14.63 20.15
CA LYS A 2 10.93 14.28 20.58
C LYS A 2 10.91 12.93 21.30
N ALA A 3 12.04 12.22 21.32
CA ALA A 3 12.15 10.95 22.03
C ALA A 3 11.75 11.04 23.51
N SER A 4 12.03 12.17 24.17
CA SER A 4 11.62 12.44 25.55
C SER A 4 10.11 12.47 25.75
N GLU A 5 9.36 13.01 24.79
CA GLU A 5 7.89 13.08 24.85
C GLU A 5 7.29 11.69 24.62
N LEU A 6 7.86 10.91 23.68
CA LEU A 6 7.44 9.54 23.43
C LEU A 6 7.68 8.65 24.67
N ILE A 7 8.82 8.80 25.35
CA ILE A 7 9.12 8.10 26.60
C ILE A 7 8.04 8.39 27.67
N THR A 8 7.56 9.62 27.78
CA THR A 8 6.46 9.95 28.71
C THR A 8 5.21 9.16 28.38
N VAL A 9 4.80 9.14 27.11
CA VAL A 9 3.62 8.38 26.65
C VAL A 9 3.77 6.88 26.93
N LEU A 10 4.96 6.32 26.67
CA LEU A 10 5.24 4.90 26.91
C LEU A 10 5.22 4.54 28.39
N ASN A 11 5.70 5.43 29.27
CA ASN A 11 5.66 5.23 30.72
C ASN A 11 4.24 5.32 31.31
N ASP A 12 3.34 6.03 30.63
CA ASP A 12 1.92 6.14 31.03
C ASP A 12 1.11 4.89 30.64
N LEU A 13 1.62 4.05 29.72
CA LEU A 13 1.04 2.74 29.45
C LEU A 13 1.16 1.87 30.71
N SER A 14 0.05 1.29 31.17
CA SER A 14 0.05 0.49 32.39
C SER A 14 1.05 -0.67 32.28
N GLN A 15 1.83 -0.94 33.33
CA GLN A 15 2.87 -2.00 33.33
C GLN A 15 2.34 -3.42 33.05
N GLN A 16 1.01 -3.59 32.93
CA GLN A 16 0.38 -4.87 32.59
C GLN A 16 0.15 -5.07 31.09
N ASN A 17 0.38 -4.04 30.27
CA ASN A 17 0.35 -4.13 28.81
C ASN A 17 1.75 -3.90 28.25
N ASP A 18 2.25 -4.88 27.53
CA ASP A 18 3.49 -4.82 26.74
C ASP A 18 3.10 -4.86 25.24
N PRO A 19 2.55 -3.75 24.69
CA PRO A 19 2.08 -3.73 23.32
C PRO A 19 3.25 -3.65 22.34
N ASP A 20 3.09 -4.30 21.18
CA ASP A 20 3.96 -4.07 20.04
C ASP A 20 3.90 -2.61 19.58
N ILE A 21 5.06 -2.04 19.24
CA ILE A 21 5.12 -0.73 18.61
C ILE A 21 4.84 -0.91 17.12
N VAL A 22 3.74 -0.32 16.67
CA VAL A 22 3.29 -0.40 15.29
C VAL A 22 3.07 0.99 14.69
N MET A 23 3.10 1.06 13.37
CA MET A 23 2.64 2.20 12.59
C MET A 23 1.64 1.74 11.52
N GLY A 24 1.08 2.68 10.76
CA GLY A 24 0.02 2.39 9.80
C GLY A 24 -1.37 2.40 10.43
N GLU A 25 -2.30 1.71 9.79
CA GLU A 25 -3.70 1.64 10.21
C GLU A 25 -3.95 0.43 11.11
N SER A 26 -4.98 0.48 11.97
CA SER A 26 -5.32 -0.64 12.87
C SER A 26 -5.60 -1.97 12.15
N TRP A 27 -6.00 -1.91 10.87
CA TRP A 27 -6.29 -3.09 10.04
C TRP A 27 -5.06 -3.61 9.26
N LEU A 28 -3.97 -2.83 9.21
CA LEU A 28 -2.70 -3.22 8.59
C LEU A 28 -1.53 -2.57 9.36
N PRO A 29 -1.25 -3.04 10.58
CA PRO A 29 -0.17 -2.49 11.38
C PRO A 29 1.19 -3.00 10.90
N GLU A 30 2.10 -2.09 10.59
CA GLU A 30 3.52 -2.38 10.35
C GLU A 30 4.26 -2.40 11.68
N ARG A 31 4.99 -3.48 11.99
CA ARG A 31 5.66 -3.66 13.29
C ARG A 31 7.07 -3.11 13.27
N LEU A 32 7.47 -2.48 14.35
CA LEU A 32 8.82 -1.97 14.51
C LEU A 32 9.80 -3.14 14.66
N VAL A 33 10.63 -3.36 13.64
CA VAL A 33 11.60 -4.47 13.62
C VAL A 33 13.01 -4.04 14.01
N SER A 34 13.35 -2.76 13.82
CA SER A 34 14.68 -2.26 14.14
C SER A 34 14.67 -0.76 14.45
N THR A 35 15.64 -0.33 15.23
CA THR A 35 15.87 1.08 15.52
C THR A 35 17.35 1.41 15.37
N GLN A 36 17.64 2.61 14.87
CA GLN A 36 19.01 3.11 14.74
C GLN A 36 19.07 4.57 15.14
N LEU A 37 19.99 4.91 16.05
CA LEU A 37 20.29 6.29 16.39
C LEU A 37 21.45 6.78 15.53
N ASP A 38 21.25 7.88 14.81
CA ASP A 38 22.29 8.59 14.07
C ASP A 38 22.30 10.07 14.47
N GLY A 39 23.28 10.44 15.30
CA GLY A 39 23.33 11.75 15.95
C GLY A 39 22.08 12.02 16.80
N ASP A 40 21.35 13.08 16.43
CA ASP A 40 20.13 13.51 17.12
C ASP A 40 18.83 12.94 16.48
N LEU A 41 18.97 12.03 15.49
CA LEU A 41 17.85 11.43 14.77
C LEU A 41 17.70 9.95 15.13
N LEU A 42 16.50 9.56 15.55
CA LEU A 42 16.13 8.16 15.79
C LEU A 42 15.38 7.64 14.55
N PHE A 43 16.01 6.72 13.84
CA PHE A 43 15.42 5.99 12.72
C PHE A 43 14.70 4.75 13.24
N LEU A 44 13.48 4.56 12.76
CA LEU A 44 12.61 3.45 13.09
C LEU A 44 12.34 2.68 11.79
N GLN A 45 12.66 1.39 11.78
CA GLN A 45 12.42 0.52 10.64
C GLN A 45 11.29 -0.43 10.98
N PHE A 46 10.26 -0.39 10.16
CA PHE A 46 9.09 -1.26 10.29
C PHE A 46 9.14 -2.36 9.22
N ASP A 47 8.48 -3.49 9.48
CA ASP A 47 8.33 -4.52 8.47
C ASP A 47 7.31 -4.11 7.39
N ASN A 48 7.56 -4.52 6.15
CA ASN A 48 6.56 -4.46 5.08
C ASN A 48 5.64 -5.68 5.17
N ALA A 49 5.21 -6.09 6.37
CA ALA A 49 4.53 -7.38 6.52
C ALA A 49 3.17 -7.36 5.80
N PRO A 50 3.00 -8.11 4.70
CA PRO A 50 1.68 -8.46 4.23
C PRO A 50 1.27 -9.68 5.06
N GLU A 51 0.78 -9.45 6.28
CA GLU A 51 0.06 -10.52 6.97
C GLU A 51 -1.37 -10.54 6.45
N GLU A 52 -1.73 -11.64 5.78
CA GLU A 52 -3.07 -12.02 5.36
C GLU A 52 -4.04 -12.02 6.57
N ILE A 53 -4.44 -10.85 7.07
CA ILE A 53 -5.55 -10.74 8.02
C ILE A 53 -6.74 -10.24 7.21
N GLN A 54 -7.34 -11.21 6.55
CA GLN A 54 -8.71 -11.15 6.07
C GLN A 54 -9.65 -10.81 7.25
N GLY A 55 -10.19 -9.59 7.26
CA GLY A 55 -11.32 -9.19 8.11
C GLY A 55 -11.88 -7.86 7.59
N GLU A 56 -12.62 -7.89 6.49
CA GLU A 56 -14.10 -7.84 6.46
C GLU A 56 -14.64 -6.39 6.48
N GLU A 57 -14.86 -5.92 5.24
CA GLU A 57 -16.08 -5.20 4.80
C GLU A 57 -16.00 -3.71 4.43
N GLU A 58 -15.08 -2.88 4.96
CA GLU A 58 -15.00 -1.46 4.51
C GLU A 58 -13.78 -1.12 3.63
N GLY A 59 -12.64 -1.80 3.80
CA GLY A 59 -11.45 -1.62 2.94
C GLY A 59 -11.42 -2.52 1.70
N ARG A 60 -12.25 -3.57 1.66
CA ARG A 60 -12.31 -4.52 0.53
C ARG A 60 -13.02 -3.95 -0.69
N GLY A 61 -13.99 -3.06 -0.50
CA GLY A 61 -14.71 -2.44 -1.62
C GLY A 61 -13.78 -1.62 -2.52
N PHE A 62 -12.79 -0.94 -1.93
CA PHE A 62 -11.76 -0.22 -2.68
C PHE A 62 -10.85 -1.19 -3.44
N VAL A 63 -10.31 -2.22 -2.79
CA VAL A 63 -9.42 -3.19 -3.45
C VAL A 63 -10.14 -4.01 -4.54
N GLU A 64 -11.40 -4.39 -4.33
CA GLU A 64 -12.20 -5.10 -5.33
C GLU A 64 -12.49 -4.22 -6.55
N HIS A 65 -12.85 -2.95 -6.34
CA HIS A 65 -13.03 -1.98 -7.42
C HIS A 65 -11.73 -1.76 -8.21
N GLU A 66 -10.59 -1.65 -7.54
CA GLU A 66 -9.28 -1.53 -8.19
C GLU A 66 -8.93 -2.77 -9.04
N ILE A 67 -9.20 -3.98 -8.51
CA ILE A 67 -9.00 -5.23 -9.24
C ILE A 67 -9.93 -5.28 -10.46
N ASP A 68 -11.18 -4.86 -10.33
CA ASP A 68 -12.15 -4.84 -11.43
C ASP A 68 -11.79 -3.82 -12.50
N LEU A 69 -11.24 -2.66 -12.13
CA LEU A 69 -10.71 -1.66 -13.07
C LEU A 69 -9.53 -2.23 -13.87
N ILE A 70 -8.53 -2.80 -13.19
CA ILE A 70 -7.36 -3.40 -13.85
C ILE A 70 -7.81 -4.55 -14.76
N ARG A 71 -8.74 -5.40 -14.28
CA ARG A 71 -9.30 -6.50 -15.07
C ARG A 71 -10.02 -5.99 -16.31
N THR A 72 -10.84 -4.96 -16.17
CA THR A 72 -11.56 -4.34 -17.29
C THR A 72 -10.57 -3.79 -18.31
N ARG A 73 -9.52 -3.09 -17.87
CA ARG A 73 -8.50 -2.56 -18.78
C ARG A 73 -7.74 -3.65 -19.53
N LEU A 74 -7.35 -4.72 -18.84
CA LEU A 74 -6.69 -5.86 -19.49
C LEU A 74 -7.61 -6.54 -20.51
N GLN A 75 -8.89 -6.68 -20.20
CA GLN A 75 -9.88 -7.20 -21.15
C GLN A 75 -10.01 -6.30 -22.38
N GLN A 76 -10.08 -4.98 -22.21
CA GLN A 76 -10.11 -4.03 -23.32
C GLN A 76 -8.87 -4.17 -24.22
N ILE A 77 -7.66 -4.25 -23.65
CA ILE A 77 -6.42 -4.44 -24.42
C ILE A 77 -6.46 -5.76 -25.20
N LEU A 78 -6.99 -6.82 -24.60
CA LEU A 78 -7.11 -8.13 -25.25
C LEU A 78 -8.15 -8.14 -26.37
N ASP A 79 -9.27 -7.44 -26.19
CA ASP A 79 -10.40 -7.38 -27.12
C ASP A 79 -10.22 -6.34 -28.23
N GLU A 80 -9.28 -5.42 -28.09
CA GLU A 80 -8.95 -4.41 -29.11
C GLU A 80 -8.52 -5.07 -30.43
N ASP A 81 -8.97 -4.55 -31.57
CA ASP A 81 -8.56 -5.01 -32.91
C ASP A 81 -7.18 -4.45 -33.27
N SER A 82 -6.18 -4.85 -32.49
CA SER A 82 -4.76 -4.49 -32.62
C SER A 82 -3.87 -5.73 -32.72
N ASP A 83 -2.66 -5.56 -33.25
CA ASP A 83 -1.72 -6.67 -33.39
C ASP A 83 -1.11 -7.09 -32.03
N ASN A 84 -0.57 -8.31 -31.98
CA ASN A 84 -0.01 -8.85 -30.73
C ASN A 84 1.15 -8.01 -30.18
N ALA A 85 1.87 -7.28 -31.03
CA ALA A 85 2.95 -6.38 -30.61
C ALA A 85 2.39 -5.18 -29.84
N SER A 86 1.36 -4.52 -30.39
CA SER A 86 0.70 -3.38 -29.72
C SER A 86 0.07 -3.78 -28.39
N LYS A 87 -0.54 -4.97 -28.32
CA LYS A 87 -1.09 -5.50 -27.07
C LYS A 87 -0.01 -5.77 -26.02
N ALA A 88 1.12 -6.34 -26.44
CA ALA A 88 2.26 -6.57 -25.55
C ALA A 88 2.84 -5.25 -25.01
N ASP A 89 2.94 -4.22 -25.85
CA ASP A 89 3.40 -2.89 -25.45
C ASP A 89 2.43 -2.22 -24.46
N ALA A 90 1.11 -2.34 -24.70
CA ALA A 90 0.10 -1.83 -23.78
C ALA A 90 0.14 -2.52 -22.40
N MET A 91 0.29 -3.85 -22.37
CA MET A 91 0.47 -4.59 -21.13
C MET A 91 1.77 -4.23 -20.41
N LEU A 92 2.87 -4.03 -21.16
CA LEU A 92 4.13 -3.59 -20.59
C LEU A 92 4.00 -2.20 -19.96
N GLY A 93 3.28 -1.28 -20.61
CA GLY A 93 2.99 0.05 -20.06
C GLY A 93 2.24 -0.02 -18.73
N LEU A 94 1.18 -0.82 -18.64
CA LEU A 94 0.45 -1.09 -17.39
C LEU A 94 1.38 -1.60 -16.28
N PHE A 95 2.25 -2.55 -16.61
CA PHE A 95 3.18 -3.13 -15.64
C PHE A 95 4.21 -2.12 -15.13
N LEU A 96 4.76 -1.29 -16.03
CA LEU A 96 5.71 -0.24 -15.65
C LEU A 96 5.04 0.83 -14.78
N MET A 97 3.81 1.23 -15.10
CA MET A 97 3.04 2.17 -14.26
C MET A 97 2.87 1.64 -12.83
N GLY A 98 2.53 0.36 -12.67
CA GLY A 98 2.41 -0.28 -11.36
C GLY A 98 3.72 -0.37 -10.56
N HIS A 99 4.87 -0.28 -11.22
CA HIS A 99 6.18 -0.30 -10.56
C HIS A 99 6.70 1.12 -10.25
N GLU A 100 6.35 2.12 -11.06
CA GLU A 100 6.84 3.48 -10.94
C GLU A 100 5.93 4.40 -10.10
N LEU A 101 4.64 4.09 -10.02
CA LEU A 101 3.61 4.92 -9.35
C LEU A 101 2.99 4.20 -8.16
N SER A 102 2.36 4.96 -7.25
CA SER A 102 1.55 4.36 -6.19
C SER A 102 0.27 3.75 -6.77
N SER A 103 -0.28 2.72 -6.13
CA SER A 103 -1.52 2.07 -6.59
C SER A 103 -2.65 3.08 -6.82
N SER A 104 -2.83 4.06 -5.93
CA SER A 104 -3.83 5.13 -6.09
C SER A 104 -3.65 5.98 -7.35
N GLN A 105 -2.42 6.29 -7.74
CA GLN A 105 -2.12 7.07 -8.94
C GLN A 105 -2.37 6.27 -10.20
N VAL A 106 -2.04 4.97 -10.18
CA VAL A 106 -2.35 4.07 -11.30
C VAL A 106 -3.86 3.98 -11.50
N ILE A 107 -4.63 3.86 -10.43
CA ILE A 107 -6.08 3.73 -10.49
C ILE A 107 -6.73 5.02 -10.99
N GLU A 108 -6.28 6.19 -10.53
CA GLU A 108 -6.75 7.48 -11.05
C GLU A 108 -6.55 7.60 -12.57
N ILE A 109 -5.38 7.21 -13.07
CA ILE A 109 -5.09 7.18 -14.52
C ILE A 109 -6.01 6.20 -15.25
N LEU A 110 -6.29 5.03 -14.67
CA LEU A 110 -7.16 4.03 -15.28
C LEU A 110 -8.64 4.44 -15.29
N GLU A 111 -9.09 5.20 -14.29
CA GLU A 111 -10.44 5.78 -14.26
C GLU A 111 -10.60 6.87 -15.33
N GLU A 112 -9.62 7.78 -15.47
CA GLU A 112 -9.64 8.83 -16.51
C GLU A 112 -9.65 8.26 -17.94
N ASP A 113 -8.96 7.14 -18.16
CA ASP A 113 -8.95 6.38 -19.41
C ASP A 113 -10.28 5.67 -19.70
N SER A 114 -11.07 5.36 -18.66
CA SER A 114 -12.34 4.63 -18.76
C SER A 114 -13.56 5.54 -18.99
N GLU A 115 -13.44 6.83 -18.69
CA GLU A 115 -14.49 7.84 -18.90
C GLU A 115 -14.48 8.50 -20.29
N GLN A 116 -13.61 8.04 -21.21
CA GLN A 116 -13.51 8.51 -22.60
C GLN A 116 -14.10 7.50 -23.60
#